data_AF-A8F6G2-F1
#
_entry.id   AF-A8F6G2-F1
#
_cell.length_a   1.000
_cell.length_b   1.000
_cell.length_c   1.000
_cell.angle_alpha   90.00
_cell.angle_beta   90.00
_cell.angle_gamma   90.00
#
_symmetry.space_group_name_H-M   'P 1'
#
loop_
_entity.id
_entity.type
_entity.pdbx_description
1 polymer ?
#
loop_
_entity_poly.entity_id
_entity_poly.type
_entity_poly.pdbx_seq_one_letter_code
_entity_poly.pdbx_strand_id
1 'polypeptide(L)' 'MKRLFLDFVNQTEGKRRRITIQSPKEDLTSQQVSDAMDMFISLGVVPGTYVKDRAAIVETTSNEFFNLL' A
#
# COMPACT_ATOMS: atom_id res chain seq x y z
N MET A 1 0.98 -9.94 -12.16
CA MET A 1 1.21 -10.14 -10.70
C MET A 1 0.49 -9.03 -9.95
N LYS A 2 -0.27 -9.35 -8.90
CA LYS A 2 -0.95 -8.34 -8.07
C LYS A 2 0.01 -7.80 -7.01
N ARG A 3 -0.03 -6.49 -6.76
CA ARG A 3 0.71 -5.79 -5.72
C ARG A 3 -0.26 -4.92 -4.93
N LEU A 4 -0.21 -4.97 -3.62
CA LEU A 4 -0.99 -4.08 -2.77
C LEU A 4 -0.08 -2.97 -2.24
N PHE A 5 -0.41 -1.74 -2.57
CA PHE A 5 0.24 -0.55 -2.05
C PHE A 5 -0.58 0.01 -0.90
N LEU A 6 0.06 0.17 0.25
CA LEU A 6 -0.49 0.80 1.43
C LEU A 6 0.30 2.08 1.67
N ASP A 7 -0.35 3.21 1.47
CA ASP A 7 0.25 4.53 1.65
C ASP A 7 -0.18 5.12 2.98
N PHE A 8 0.82 5.54 3.74
CA PHE A 8 0.70 6.21 5.02
C PHE A 8 1.24 7.62 4.88
N VAL A 9 0.58 8.60 5.50
CA VAL A 9 1.01 10.00 5.47
C VAL A 9 1.20 10.50 6.89
N ASN A 10 2.30 11.19 7.13
CA ASN A 10 2.49 11.98 8.33
C ASN A 10 1.96 13.39 8.04
N GLN A 11 0.83 13.75 8.66
CA GLN A 11 0.19 15.06 8.45
C GLN A 11 1.02 16.22 9.02
N THR A 12 1.92 15.96 9.97
CA THR A 12 2.76 16.97 10.61
C THR A 12 3.99 17.30 9.77
N GLU A 13 4.62 16.28 9.16
CA GLU A 13 5.86 16.45 8.38
C GLU A 13 5.63 16.44 6.85
N GLY A 14 4.42 16.13 6.40
CA GLY A 14 4.11 15.95 4.97
C GLY A 14 4.79 14.72 4.33
N LYS A 15 5.48 13.90 5.12
CA LYS A 15 6.18 12.70 4.63
C LYS A 15 5.20 11.58 4.36
N ARG A 16 5.46 10.83 3.28
CA ARG A 16 4.67 9.66 2.91
C ARG A 16 5.52 8.40 3.01
N ARG A 17 4.93 7.33 3.51
CA ARG A 17 5.55 6.02 3.59
C ARG A 17 4.67 5.02 2.88
N ARG A 18 5.23 4.27 1.95
CA ARG A 18 4.53 3.24 1.19
C ARG A 18 5.01 1.86 1.62
N ILE A 19 4.09 1.00 2.02
CA ILE A 19 4.33 -0.43 2.18
C ILE A 19 3.80 -1.13 0.93
N THR A 20 4.64 -1.98 0.33
CA THR A 20 4.25 -2.79 -0.84
C THR A 20 4.18 -4.24 -0.43
N ILE A 21 3.00 -4.84 -0.53
CA ILE A 21 2.81 -6.28 -0.33
C ILE A 21 2.80 -6.93 -1.71
N GLN A 22 3.77 -7.82 -1.93
CA GLN A 22 3.84 -8.63 -3.14
C GLN A 22 2.88 -9.81 -3.01
N SER A 23 2.14 -10.12 -4.08
CA SER A 23 1.17 -11.22 -4.10
C SER A 23 0.14 -11.15 -2.95
N PRO A 24 -0.62 -10.04 -2.85
CA PRO A 24 -1.70 -9.95 -1.88
C PRO A 24 -2.74 -11.04 -2.16
N LYS A 25 -3.42 -11.49 -1.10
CA LYS A 25 -4.51 -12.47 -1.23
C LYS A 25 -5.56 -11.95 -2.20
N GLU A 26 -6.09 -12.85 -3.01
CA GLU A 26 -7.24 -12.54 -3.87
C GLU A 26 -8.47 -12.33 -2.98
N ASP A 27 -9.34 -11.40 -3.37
CA ASP A 27 -10.57 -11.01 -2.63
C ASP A 27 -10.38 -10.23 -1.32
N LEU A 28 -9.30 -9.46 -1.20
CA LEU A 28 -9.16 -8.50 -0.10
C LEU A 28 -10.25 -7.43 -0.16
N THR A 29 -11.01 -7.31 0.92
CA THR A 29 -12.00 -6.23 1.09
C THR A 29 -11.34 -4.95 1.58
N SER A 30 -11.99 -3.81 1.34
CA SER A 30 -11.53 -2.50 1.86
C SER A 30 -11.37 -2.51 3.38
N GLN A 31 -12.25 -3.21 4.10
CA GLN A 31 -12.17 -3.34 5.55
C GLN A 31 -10.92 -4.11 5.99
N GLN A 32 -10.63 -5.26 5.38
CA GLN A 32 -9.45 -6.06 5.70
C GLN A 32 -8.14 -5.29 5.44
N VAL A 33 -8.11 -4.49 4.37
CA VAL A 33 -6.96 -3.65 4.05
C VAL A 33 -6.81 -2.52 5.07
N SER A 34 -7.90 -1.88 5.48
CA SER A 34 -7.88 -0.88 6.56
C SER A 34 -7.37 -1.47 7.87
N ASP A 35 -7.88 -2.64 8.28
CA ASP A 35 -7.50 -3.31 9.51
C ASP A 35 -6.01 -3.69 9.50
N ALA A 36 -5.49 -4.14 8.35
CA ALA A 36 -4.06 -4.40 8.17
C ALA A 36 -3.22 -3.13 8.28
N MET A 37 -3.67 -2.01 7.71
CA MET A 37 -3.00 -0.71 7.86
C MET A 37 -2.95 -0.26 9.32
N ASP A 38 -4.05 -0.40 10.04
CA ASP A 38 -4.11 -0.07 11.48
C ASP A 38 -3.18 -0.99 12.30
N MET A 39 -3.07 -2.26 11.91
CA MET A 39 -2.14 -3.22 12.52
C MET A 39 -0.67 -2.87 12.25
N PHE A 40 -0.31 -2.35 11.08
CA PHE A 40 1.06 -1.89 10.82
C PHE A 40 1.47 -0.69 11.67
N ILE A 41 0.50 0.17 12.02
CA ILE A 41 0.73 1.28 12.95
C ILE A 41 0.88 0.75 14.37
N SER A 42 -0.01 -0.17 14.80
CA SER A 42 0.04 -0.72 16.17
C SER A 42 1.29 -1.56 16.44
N LEU A 43 1.78 -2.31 15.45
CA LEU A 43 3.01 -3.09 15.52
C LEU A 43 4.28 -2.22 15.42
N GLY A 44 4.15 -0.91 15.21
CA GLY A 44 5.28 0.01 15.09
C GLY A 44 6.08 -0.11 13.78
N VAL A 45 5.56 -0.84 12.79
CA VAL A 45 6.16 -0.91 11.44
C VAL A 45 6.12 0.47 10.78
N VAL A 46 5.03 1.20 11.02
CA VAL A 46 4.88 2.62 10.69
C VAL A 46 4.85 3.41 12.00
N PRO A 47 5.59 4.52 12.13
CA PRO A 47 5.53 5.35 13.32
C PRO A 47 4.10 5.85 13.56
N GLY A 48 3.66 5.90 14.82
CA GLY A 48 2.30 6.32 15.19
C GLY A 48 1.91 7.75 14.79
N THR A 49 2.87 8.55 14.32
CA THR A 49 2.63 9.88 13.75
C THR A 49 2.11 9.83 12.31
N TYR A 50 2.08 8.65 11.69
CA TYR A 50 1.53 8.45 10.35
C TYR A 50 0.11 7.91 10.44
N VAL A 51 -0.75 8.39 9.54
CA VAL A 51 -2.13 7.93 9.38
C VAL A 51 -2.28 7.21 8.04
N LYS A 52 -3.29 6.35 7.93
CA LYS A 52 -3.67 5.71 6.65
C LYS A 52 -4.15 6.78 5.65
N ASP A 53 -3.57 6.81 4.45
CA ASP A 53 -3.96 7.72 3.37
C ASP A 53 -4.80 6.98 2.33
N ARG A 54 -4.19 5.98 1.68
CA ARG A 54 -4.82 5.22 0.60
C ARG A 54 -4.28 3.82 0.52
N ALA A 55 -5.09 2.92 -0.01
CA ALA A 55 -4.65 1.60 -0.43
C ALA A 55 -5.03 1.35 -1.89
N ALA A 56 -4.12 0.78 -2.67
CA ALA A 56 -4.34 0.48 -4.08
C ALA A 56 -3.84 -0.92 -4.42
N ILE A 57 -4.70 -1.73 -5.02
CA ILE A 57 -4.29 -3.00 -5.65
C ILE A 57 -3.88 -2.66 -7.09
N VAL A 58 -2.61 -2.84 -7.39
CA VAL A 58 -2.06 -2.71 -8.74
C VAL A 58 -1.80 -4.10 -9.28
N GLU A 59 -2.60 -4.49 -10.25
CA GLU A 59 -2.39 -5.68 -11.04
C GLU A 59 -1.58 -5.31 -12.27
N THR A 60 -0.31 -5.72 -12.32
CA THR A 60 0.49 -5.61 -13.55
C THR A 60 0.09 -6.78 -14.44
N THR A 61 -0.81 -6.52 -15.40
CA THR A 61 -1.29 -7.50 -16.40
C THR A 61 -0.46 -7.53 -17.67
N SER A 62 0.36 -6.51 -17.98
CA SER A 62 1.37 -6.63 -19.04
C SER A 62 2.60 -5.78 -18.75
N ASN A 63 3.78 -6.37 -18.90
CA ASN A 63 5.00 -5.62 -19.16
C ASN A 63 5.05 -5.39 -20.67
N GLU A 64 4.25 -4.45 -21.18
CA GLU A 64 4.39 -4.01 -22.56
C GLU A 64 5.60 -3.07 -22.65
N PHE A 65 6.70 -3.63 -23.15
CA PHE A 65 7.84 -2.84 -23.61
C PHE A 65 7.51 -2.29 -25.00
N PHE A 66 7.20 -1.00 -25.08
CA PHE A 66 7.18 -0.30 -26.36
C PHE A 66 8.62 0.05 -26.73
N ASN A 67 9.18 -0.70 -27.68
CA ASN A 67 10.41 -0.32 -28.37
C ASN A 67 10.04 0.76 -29.40
N LEU A 68 10.36 2.03 -29.11
CA LEU A 68 10.04 3.18 -29.96
C LEU A 68 11.13 3.49 -31.01
N LEU A 69 11.97 2.49 -31.33
CA LEU A 69 13.23 2.60 -32.09
C LEU A 69 14.36 3.29 -31.31
#